data_AF-A0A1I1ICH5-F1
#
_entry.id   AF-A0A1I1ICH5-F1
#
_cell.length_a   1.000
_cell.length_b   1.000
_cell.length_c   1.000
_cell.angle_alpha   90.00
_cell.angle_beta   90.00
_cell.angle_gamma   90.00
#
_symmetry.space_group_name_H-M   'P 1'
#
loop_
_entity.id
_entity.type
_entity.pdbx_description
1 polymer ?
#
loop_
_entity_poly.entity_id
_entity_poly.type
_entity_poly.pdbx_seq_one_letter_code
_entity_poly.pdbx_strand_id
1 'polypeptide(L)'
;MSATKGNGPDDANDRPAKKNTDNTTNFIAKTPTIGTFPKRRNTIIAEVLSRILNGEFLTGMEAVFIASTTRLSSPIHTLRKNGWPIKSDEKEVGTNDGRVTEISSYYLDPATIGLAFENGAHEFCQSVKEARAKLRKKAPEAKAKATKRNADRAAAKFNPNQGDLFSEDGYA
;
A
#
# COMPACT_ATOMS: atom_id res chain seq x y z
N MET A 1 5.47 27.01 75.59
CA MET A 1 5.57 25.76 74.80
C MET A 1 6.19 26.09 73.45
N SER A 2 7.15 25.27 73.08
CA SER A 2 8.09 25.28 71.96
C SER A 2 7.76 26.04 70.67
N ALA A 3 8.80 26.71 70.17
CA ALA A 3 9.03 27.00 68.75
C ALA A 3 9.11 25.69 67.93
N THR A 4 8.78 25.73 66.63
CA THR A 4 9.71 25.43 65.51
C THR A 4 9.02 25.62 64.15
N LYS A 5 9.80 26.23 63.26
CA LYS A 5 9.64 26.60 61.84
C LYS A 5 8.98 25.59 60.89
N GLY A 6 8.37 26.14 59.84
CA GLY A 6 8.21 25.52 58.52
C GLY A 6 8.01 26.59 57.44
N ASN A 7 9.03 26.79 56.60
CA ASN A 7 9.09 27.63 55.37
C ASN A 7 7.86 27.44 54.46
N GLY A 8 7.40 28.32 53.58
CA GLY A 8 7.90 29.53 52.91
C GLY A 8 6.91 29.81 51.75
N PRO A 9 6.84 31.03 51.19
CA PRO A 9 5.75 31.46 50.32
C PRO A 9 5.80 30.85 48.92
N ASP A 10 4.61 30.62 48.39
CA ASP A 10 4.28 30.09 47.08
C ASP A 10 4.79 31.02 45.98
N ASP A 11 5.88 30.64 45.32
CA ASP A 11 6.34 31.32 44.10
C ASP A 11 6.77 30.31 43.02
N ALA A 12 6.36 30.65 41.80
CA ALA A 12 6.82 30.15 40.50
C ALA A 12 6.23 28.84 39.96
N ASN A 13 5.09 28.97 39.26
CA ASN A 13 4.98 28.44 37.89
C ASN A 13 3.83 29.08 37.09
N ASP A 14 3.85 30.41 36.96
CA ASP A 14 3.17 31.06 35.84
C ASP A 14 4.07 30.90 34.60
N ARG A 15 3.86 29.82 33.84
CA ARG A 15 4.60 29.58 32.61
C ARG A 15 4.12 30.60 31.57
N PRO A 16 5.00 31.46 31.02
CA PRO A 16 4.58 32.38 29.97
C PRO A 16 4.12 31.57 28.76
N ALA A 17 2.91 31.88 28.27
CA ALA A 17 2.38 31.38 27.02
C ALA A 17 3.42 31.63 25.91
N LYS A 18 4.01 30.56 25.39
CA LYS A 18 4.88 30.63 24.22
C LYS A 18 4.04 31.17 23.07
N LYS A 19 4.27 32.44 22.71
CA LYS A 19 3.78 33.02 21.46
C LYS A 19 4.28 32.12 20.33
N ASN A 20 3.37 31.40 19.69
CA ASN A 20 3.68 30.60 18.52
C ASN A 20 3.87 31.60 17.37
N THR A 21 5.10 32.10 17.26
CA THR A 21 5.56 32.94 16.17
C THR A 21 5.34 32.22 14.85
N ASP A 22 4.68 32.91 13.93
CA ASP A 22 4.31 32.50 12.59
C ASP A 22 5.44 31.71 11.90
N ASN A 23 5.32 30.39 11.88
CA ASN A 23 6.10 29.54 11.00
C ASN A 23 5.40 29.48 9.65
N THR A 24 5.37 30.63 8.96
CA THR A 24 5.21 30.70 7.49
C THR A 24 6.45 30.07 6.86
N THR A 25 6.53 28.76 7.00
CA THR A 25 7.52 27.92 6.35
C THR A 25 7.16 27.98 4.89
N ASN A 26 7.98 28.67 4.09
CA ASN A 26 7.88 28.73 2.64
C ASN A 26 7.64 27.32 2.07
N PHE A 27 6.39 26.98 1.77
CA PHE A 27 6.06 25.84 0.92
C PHE A 27 6.42 26.26 -0.50
N ILE A 28 7.70 26.11 -0.86
CA ILE A 28 8.09 26.08 -2.27
C ILE A 28 7.36 24.88 -2.84
N ALA A 29 6.21 25.12 -3.48
CA ALA A 29 5.43 24.09 -4.13
C ALA A 29 6.36 23.39 -5.11
N LYS A 30 6.75 22.15 -4.78
CA LYS A 30 7.60 21.34 -5.64
C LYS A 30 6.92 21.29 -7.01
N THR A 31 7.63 21.72 -8.05
CA THR A 31 7.07 21.78 -9.39
C THR A 31 6.53 20.40 -9.79
N PRO A 32 5.28 20.31 -10.26
CA PRO A 32 4.69 19.03 -10.64
C PRO A 32 5.55 18.43 -11.75
N THR A 33 6.09 17.23 -11.51
CA THR A 33 6.97 16.52 -12.45
C THR A 33 6.22 15.30 -12.95
N ILE A 34 6.21 15.09 -14.27
CA ILE A 34 5.61 13.91 -14.88
C ILE A 34 6.66 12.82 -15.02
N GLY A 35 6.30 11.61 -14.61
CA GLY A 35 7.10 10.41 -14.87
C GLY A 35 6.85 9.83 -16.25
N THR A 36 7.66 8.85 -16.64
CA THR A 36 7.46 8.14 -17.91
C THR A 36 6.32 7.13 -17.80
N PHE A 37 5.41 7.12 -18.79
CA PHE A 37 4.35 6.11 -18.87
C PHE A 37 4.91 4.71 -19.17
N PRO A 38 4.43 3.66 -18.48
CA PRO A 38 4.83 2.29 -18.77
C PRO A 38 4.52 1.87 -20.21
N LYS A 39 5.52 1.32 -20.92
CA LYS A 39 5.35 0.83 -22.31
C LYS A 39 4.31 -0.28 -22.45
N ARG A 40 4.23 -1.17 -21.45
CA ARG A 40 3.33 -2.34 -21.45
C ARG A 40 2.04 -2.05 -20.67
N ARG A 41 0.92 -1.92 -21.38
CA ARG A 41 -0.41 -1.56 -20.85
C ARG A 41 -1.14 -2.69 -20.12
N ASN A 42 -0.73 -3.94 -20.33
CA ASN A 42 -1.37 -5.12 -19.71
C ASN A 42 -0.78 -5.50 -18.33
N THR A 43 0.15 -4.70 -17.81
CA THR A 43 0.87 -4.98 -16.56
C THR A 43 0.16 -4.42 -15.34
N ILE A 44 0.47 -4.98 -14.16
CA ILE A 44 -0.02 -4.46 -12.87
C ILE A 44 0.49 -3.04 -12.63
N ILE A 45 1.73 -2.73 -13.01
CA ILE A 45 2.34 -1.39 -12.89
C ILE A 45 1.49 -0.34 -13.63
N ALA A 46 1.07 -0.65 -14.86
CA ALA A 46 0.24 0.25 -15.65
C ALA A 46 -1.17 0.42 -15.05
N GLU A 47 -1.75 -0.66 -14.51
CA GLU A 47 -3.04 -0.60 -13.83
C GLU A 47 -3.00 0.25 -12.55
N VAL A 48 -1.97 0.06 -11.71
CA VAL A 48 -1.76 0.86 -10.49
C VAL A 48 -1.60 2.33 -10.83
N LEU A 49 -0.78 2.67 -11.83
CA LEU A 49 -0.62 4.05 -12.28
C LEU A 49 -1.94 4.64 -12.79
N SER A 50 -2.71 3.88 -13.60
CA SER A 50 -3.98 4.37 -14.15
C SER A 50 -5.01 4.71 -13.07
N ARG A 51 -4.99 4.02 -11.92
CA ARG A 51 -5.89 4.28 -10.79
C ARG A 51 -5.46 5.48 -9.98
N ILE A 52 -4.18 5.57 -9.67
CA ILE A 52 -3.61 6.74 -9.00
C ILE A 52 -3.83 8.01 -9.83
N LEU A 53 -3.71 7.92 -11.17
CA LEU A 53 -4.01 9.03 -12.08
C LEU A 53 -5.49 9.42 -12.09
N ASN A 54 -6.42 8.50 -11.80
CA ASN A 54 -7.83 8.86 -11.62
C ASN A 54 -8.12 9.48 -10.24
N GLY A 55 -7.09 9.71 -9.41
CA GLY A 55 -7.22 10.26 -8.06
C GLY A 55 -7.57 9.22 -6.99
N GLU A 56 -7.46 7.92 -7.28
CA GLU A 56 -7.70 6.88 -6.28
C GLU A 56 -6.53 6.80 -5.28
N PHE A 57 -6.87 6.66 -4.00
CA PHE A 57 -5.94 6.26 -2.95
C PHE A 57 -5.82 4.74 -2.96
N LEU A 58 -4.59 4.22 -3.05
CA LEU A 58 -4.35 2.79 -3.09
C LEU A 58 -3.60 2.33 -1.83
N THR A 59 -4.18 1.38 -1.12
CA THR A 59 -3.54 0.61 -0.05
C THR A 59 -3.22 -0.80 -0.53
N GLY A 60 -2.46 -1.54 0.28
CA GLY A 60 -2.13 -2.93 -0.01
C GLY A 60 -3.36 -3.82 -0.24
N MET A 61 -4.47 -3.56 0.45
CA MET A 61 -5.70 -4.35 0.29
C MET A 61 -6.44 -4.04 -1.01
N GLU A 62 -6.53 -2.79 -1.46
CA GLU A 62 -7.08 -2.51 -2.79
C GLU A 62 -6.29 -3.25 -3.87
N ALA A 63 -4.95 -3.32 -3.76
CA ALA A 63 -4.13 -4.04 -4.72
C ALA A 63 -4.48 -5.54 -4.81
N VAL A 64 -4.86 -6.16 -3.69
CA VAL A 64 -5.35 -7.55 -3.65
C VAL A 64 -6.67 -7.68 -4.41
N PHE A 65 -7.63 -6.78 -4.17
CA PHE A 65 -8.92 -6.84 -4.86
C PHE A 65 -8.82 -6.52 -6.36
N ILE A 66 -7.92 -5.62 -6.74
CA ILE A 66 -7.77 -5.15 -8.13
C ILE A 66 -7.00 -6.16 -9.00
N ALA A 67 -5.89 -6.66 -8.47
CA ALA A 67 -4.88 -7.38 -9.23
C ALA A 67 -4.38 -8.67 -8.55
N SER A 68 -5.01 -9.09 -7.44
CA SER A 68 -4.64 -10.29 -6.66
C SER A 68 -3.16 -10.31 -6.25
N THR A 69 -2.60 -9.13 -5.95
CA THR A 69 -1.23 -8.98 -5.47
C THR A 69 -1.22 -8.31 -4.11
N THR A 70 -0.47 -8.90 -3.17
CA THR A 70 -0.23 -8.32 -1.84
C THR A 70 0.95 -7.35 -1.85
N ARG A 71 1.76 -7.33 -2.92
CA ARG A 71 3.00 -6.55 -3.01
C ARG A 71 2.78 -5.25 -3.79
N LEU A 72 1.93 -4.36 -3.29
CA LEU A 72 1.71 -3.04 -3.92
C LEU A 72 2.97 -2.17 -3.96
N SER A 73 3.84 -2.31 -2.96
CA SER A 73 5.09 -1.54 -2.86
C SER A 73 6.04 -1.73 -4.05
N SER A 74 6.04 -2.90 -4.70
CA SER A 74 6.92 -3.18 -5.84
C SER A 74 6.54 -2.39 -7.10
N PRO A 75 5.25 -2.39 -7.55
CA PRO A 75 4.78 -1.46 -8.57
C PRO A 75 5.05 0.01 -8.25
N ILE A 76 4.79 0.45 -7.02
CA ILE A 76 5.03 1.85 -6.61
C ILE A 76 6.51 2.20 -6.70
N HIS A 77 7.40 1.33 -6.21
CA HIS A 77 8.85 1.52 -6.32
C HIS A 77 9.28 1.68 -7.79
N THR A 78 8.74 0.85 -8.68
CA THR A 78 9.03 0.94 -10.11
C THR A 78 8.53 2.25 -10.72
N LEU A 79 7.35 2.72 -10.33
CA LEU A 79 6.81 4.00 -10.79
C LEU A 79 7.62 5.20 -10.30
N ARG A 80 8.06 5.17 -9.04
CA ARG A 80 8.97 6.18 -8.48
C ARG A 80 10.29 6.21 -9.24
N LYS A 81 10.86 5.04 -9.58
CA LYS A 81 12.05 4.93 -10.43
C LYS A 81 11.84 5.53 -11.82
N ASN A 82 10.63 5.44 -12.35
CA ASN A 82 10.25 6.05 -13.63
C ASN A 82 9.92 7.55 -13.54
N GLY A 83 10.17 8.20 -12.39
CA GLY A 83 10.02 9.64 -12.20
C GLY A 83 8.65 10.08 -11.68
N TRP A 84 7.74 9.16 -11.32
CA TRP A 84 6.44 9.54 -10.77
C TRP A 84 6.56 9.97 -9.30
N PRO A 85 6.13 11.19 -8.92
CA PRO A 85 6.22 11.69 -7.55
C PRO A 85 5.09 11.15 -6.67
N ILE A 86 4.96 9.83 -6.56
CA ILE A 86 3.92 9.17 -5.77
C ILE A 86 4.22 9.35 -4.28
N LYS A 87 3.29 10.02 -3.59
CA LYS A 87 3.31 10.21 -2.14
C LYS A 87 2.78 8.96 -1.44
N SER A 88 3.20 8.79 -0.19
CA SER A 88 2.74 7.70 0.66
C SER A 88 2.50 8.24 2.06
N ASP A 89 1.31 8.03 2.57
CA ASP A 89 0.95 8.36 3.95
C ASP A 89 0.74 7.06 4.72
N GLU A 90 1.21 7.03 5.95
CA GLU A 90 0.94 5.97 6.89
C GLU A 90 -0.36 6.25 7.63
N LYS A 91 -1.22 5.24 7.74
CA LYS A 91 -2.53 5.34 8.37
C LYS A 91 -2.69 4.22 9.37
N GLU A 92 -2.97 4.56 10.62
CA GLU A 92 -3.35 3.59 11.63
C GLU A 92 -4.80 3.10 11.40
N VAL A 93 -4.99 1.78 11.49
CA VAL A 93 -6.27 1.10 11.30
C VAL A 93 -6.46 0.04 12.38
N GLY A 94 -7.66 0.00 12.96
CA GLY A 94 -8.06 -1.05 13.90
C GLY A 94 -8.31 -2.38 13.20
N THR A 95 -7.78 -3.45 13.76
CA THR A 95 -7.96 -4.81 13.26
C THR A 95 -9.13 -5.51 13.96
N ASN A 96 -9.70 -6.54 13.32
CA ASN A 96 -10.85 -7.28 13.86
C ASN A 96 -10.53 -8.08 15.15
N ASP A 97 -9.26 -8.34 15.43
CA ASP A 97 -8.77 -8.95 16.67
C ASP A 97 -8.46 -7.92 17.78
N GLY A 98 -8.81 -6.64 17.57
CA GLY A 98 -8.70 -5.58 18.57
C GLY A 98 -7.32 -4.91 18.67
N ARG A 99 -6.44 -5.12 17.67
CA ARG A 99 -5.12 -4.47 17.60
C ARG A 99 -5.19 -3.23 16.70
N VAL A 100 -4.13 -2.43 16.73
CA VAL A 100 -3.94 -1.33 15.78
C VAL A 100 -2.77 -1.71 14.87
N THR A 101 -2.91 -1.45 13.58
CA THR A 101 -1.88 -1.69 12.58
C THR A 101 -1.77 -0.50 11.65
N GLU A 102 -0.55 -0.21 11.22
CA GLU A 102 -0.25 0.85 10.28
C GLU A 102 -0.30 0.31 8.84
N ILE A 103 -1.02 1.00 7.97
CA ILE A 103 -1.09 0.69 6.54
C ILE A 103 -0.59 1.87 5.71
N SER A 104 0.12 1.59 4.62
CA SER A 104 0.52 2.63 3.67
C SER A 104 -0.59 2.89 2.65
N SER A 105 -0.95 4.16 2.48
CA SER A 105 -1.83 4.67 1.43
C SER A 105 -1.00 5.46 0.41
N TYR A 106 -1.13 5.11 -0.87
CA TYR A 106 -0.38 5.72 -1.96
C TYR A 106 -1.30 6.59 -2.83
N TYR A 107 -0.83 7.78 -3.17
CA TYR A 107 -1.57 8.74 -3.99
C TYR A 107 -0.64 9.69 -4.75
N LEU A 108 -1.23 10.46 -5.67
CA LEU A 108 -0.52 11.47 -6.45
C LEU A 108 -1.14 12.83 -6.19
N ASP A 109 -0.29 13.86 -6.26
CA ASP A 109 -0.74 15.23 -6.06
C ASP A 109 -1.69 15.69 -7.18
N PRO A 110 -2.81 16.38 -6.88
CA PRO A 110 -3.76 16.81 -7.89
C PRO A 110 -3.12 17.66 -9.01
N ALA A 111 -2.11 18.48 -8.69
CA ALA A 111 -1.39 19.27 -9.69
C ALA A 111 -0.60 18.37 -10.66
N THR A 112 -0.02 17.28 -10.16
CA THR A 112 0.68 16.31 -11.01
C THR A 112 -0.30 15.49 -11.85
N ILE A 113 -1.48 15.18 -11.31
CA ILE A 113 -2.55 14.50 -12.05
C ILE A 113 -3.02 15.38 -13.23
N GLY A 114 -3.31 16.66 -12.98
CA GLY A 114 -3.72 17.61 -14.02
C GLY A 114 -2.68 17.69 -15.16
N LEU A 115 -1.42 17.88 -14.79
CA LEU A 115 -0.32 17.93 -15.74
C LEU A 115 -0.16 16.60 -16.53
N ALA A 116 -0.35 15.45 -15.88
CA ALA A 116 -0.31 14.15 -16.54
C ALA A 116 -1.46 13.98 -17.56
N PHE A 117 -2.66 14.50 -17.26
CA PHE A 117 -3.78 14.50 -18.20
C PHE A 117 -3.55 15.37 -19.42
N GLU A 118 -2.94 16.55 -19.26
CA GLU A 118 -2.49 17.39 -20.37
C GLU A 118 -1.46 16.67 -21.27
N ASN A 119 -0.67 15.76 -20.70
CA ASN A 119 0.35 14.97 -21.40
C ASN A 119 -0.16 13.59 -21.86
N GLY A 120 -1.48 13.41 -22.02
CA GLY A 120 -2.06 12.22 -22.63
C GLY A 120 -2.39 11.07 -21.66
N ALA A 121 -2.50 11.33 -20.35
CA ALA A 121 -2.92 10.29 -19.41
C ALA A 121 -4.31 9.71 -19.72
N HIS A 122 -5.21 10.45 -20.38
CA HIS A 122 -6.53 9.93 -20.79
C HIS A 122 -6.41 8.70 -21.69
N GLU A 123 -5.64 8.80 -22.77
CA GLU A 123 -5.42 7.71 -23.71
C GLU A 123 -4.69 6.54 -23.04
N PHE A 124 -3.71 6.85 -22.18
CA PHE A 124 -3.03 5.84 -21.38
C PHE A 124 -4.03 5.07 -20.51
N CYS A 125 -4.84 5.74 -19.70
CA CYS A 125 -5.81 5.11 -18.81
C CYS A 125 -6.84 4.26 -19.57
N GLN A 126 -7.37 4.74 -20.71
CA GLN A 126 -8.28 3.97 -21.54
C GLN A 126 -7.62 2.70 -22.10
N SER A 127 -6.42 2.86 -22.69
CA SER A 127 -5.69 1.74 -23.28
C SER A 127 -5.30 0.66 -22.26
N VAL A 128 -5.01 1.05 -21.01
CA VAL A 128 -4.79 0.12 -19.89
C VAL A 128 -6.08 -0.61 -19.52
N LYS A 129 -7.20 0.11 -19.36
CA LYS A 129 -8.50 -0.50 -19.04
C LYS A 129 -8.88 -1.57 -20.05
N GLU A 130 -8.74 -1.28 -21.34
CA GLU A 130 -9.01 -2.24 -22.42
C GLU A 130 -8.07 -3.44 -22.40
N ALA A 131 -6.76 -3.21 -22.28
CA ALA A 131 -5.77 -4.28 -22.27
C ALA A 131 -5.98 -5.23 -21.08
N ARG A 132 -6.34 -4.69 -19.91
CA ARG A 132 -6.63 -5.47 -18.70
C ARG A 132 -7.97 -6.18 -18.79
N ALA A 133 -9.00 -5.57 -19.39
CA ALA A 133 -10.27 -6.25 -19.66
C ALA A 133 -10.07 -7.48 -20.57
N LYS A 134 -9.26 -7.35 -21.64
CA LYS A 134 -8.89 -8.48 -22.51
C LYS A 134 -8.18 -9.58 -21.74
N LEU A 135 -7.26 -9.25 -20.83
CA LEU A 135 -6.52 -10.22 -20.02
C LEU A 135 -7.42 -10.92 -18.99
N ARG A 136 -8.36 -10.20 -18.36
CA ARG A 136 -9.31 -10.76 -17.39
C ARG A 136 -10.23 -11.82 -18.00
N LYS A 137 -10.55 -11.74 -19.30
CA LYS A 137 -11.30 -12.80 -20.00
C LYS A 137 -10.60 -14.16 -19.94
N LYS A 138 -9.27 -14.20 -19.80
CA LYS A 138 -8.47 -15.44 -19.66
C LYS A 138 -8.36 -15.94 -18.21
N ALA A 139 -8.93 -15.21 -17.24
CA ALA A 139 -8.84 -15.58 -15.82
C ALA A 139 -9.46 -16.94 -15.49
N PRO A 140 -10.62 -17.36 -16.06
CA PRO A 140 -11.19 -18.67 -15.78
C PRO A 140 -10.26 -19.82 -16.22
N GLU A 141 -9.67 -19.71 -17.41
CA GLU A 141 -8.69 -20.68 -17.92
C GLU A 141 -7.46 -20.77 -17.00
N ALA A 142 -6.94 -19.62 -16.58
CA ALA A 142 -5.81 -19.56 -15.66
C ALA A 142 -6.13 -20.20 -14.30
N LYS A 143 -7.35 -19.98 -13.77
CA LYS A 143 -7.82 -20.61 -12.53
C LYS A 143 -7.95 -22.14 -12.69
N ALA A 144 -8.56 -22.61 -13.77
CA ALA A 144 -8.67 -24.05 -14.05
C ALA A 144 -7.28 -24.72 -14.13
N LYS A 145 -6.33 -24.09 -14.83
CA LYS A 145 -4.94 -24.56 -14.92
C LYS A 145 -4.23 -24.55 -13.55
N ALA A 146 -4.54 -23.58 -12.68
CA ALA A 146 -4.01 -23.54 -11.32
C ALA A 146 -4.57 -24.69 -10.48
N THR A 147 -5.89 -24.92 -10.51
CA THR A 147 -6.54 -26.04 -9.81
C THR A 147 -5.95 -27.37 -10.24
N LYS A 148 -5.80 -27.61 -11.56
CA LYS A 148 -5.18 -28.84 -12.07
C LYS A 148 -3.77 -29.04 -11.51
N ARG A 149 -2.90 -28.04 -11.62
CA ARG A 149 -1.52 -28.12 -11.10
C ARG A 149 -1.45 -28.32 -9.58
N ASN A 150 -2.38 -27.72 -8.84
CA ASN A 150 -2.46 -27.91 -7.40
C ASN A 150 -2.89 -29.35 -7.05
N ALA A 151 -3.85 -29.92 -7.79
CA ALA A 151 -4.25 -31.32 -7.66
C ALA A 151 -3.10 -32.27 -8.00
N ASP A 152 -2.40 -32.04 -9.12
CA ASP A 152 -1.24 -32.84 -9.53
C ASP A 152 -0.13 -32.79 -8.45
N ARG A 153 0.14 -31.61 -7.88
CA ARG A 153 1.12 -31.44 -6.80
C ARG A 153 0.66 -32.12 -5.50
N ALA A 154 -0.64 -32.12 -5.19
CA ALA A 154 -1.17 -32.82 -4.03
C ALA A 154 -1.04 -34.34 -4.21
N ALA A 155 -1.37 -34.86 -5.39
CA ALA A 155 -1.22 -36.28 -5.74
C ALA A 155 0.25 -36.72 -5.69
N ALA A 156 1.19 -35.90 -6.17
CA ALA A 156 2.62 -36.21 -6.12
C ALA A 156 3.22 -36.17 -4.70
N LYS A 157 2.59 -35.44 -3.76
CA LYS A 157 2.99 -35.44 -2.34
C LYS A 157 2.47 -36.66 -1.59
N PHE A 158 1.41 -37.30 -2.08
CA PHE A 158 0.91 -38.54 -1.53
C PHE A 158 1.80 -39.69 -2.02
N ASN A 159 2.74 -40.11 -1.18
CA ASN A 159 3.53 -41.33 -1.42
C ASN A 159 2.82 -42.51 -0.73
N PRO A 160 2.16 -43.42 -1.48
CA PRO A 160 1.45 -44.56 -0.89
C PRO A 160 2.38 -45.55 -0.16
N ASN A 161 3.70 -45.45 -0.37
CA ASN A 161 4.71 -46.27 0.29
C ASN A 161 5.37 -45.57 1.49
N GLN A 162 5.02 -44.31 1.75
CA GLN A 162 5.47 -43.59 2.93
C GLN A 162 4.36 -43.73 3.98
N GLY A 163 4.45 -44.79 4.78
CA GLY A 163 3.63 -44.94 5.99
C GLY A 163 3.77 -43.71 6.89
N ASP A 164 2.75 -43.45 7.69
CA ASP A 164 2.81 -42.39 8.69
C ASP A 164 3.91 -42.72 9.72
N LEU A 165 4.92 -41.86 9.82
CA LEU A 165 6.10 -42.05 10.68
C LEU A 165 5.72 -42.08 12.18
N PHE A 166 4.47 -41.73 12.51
CA PHE A 166 3.95 -41.63 13.88
C PHE A 166 2.69 -42.49 14.12
N SER A 167 2.29 -43.36 13.18
CA SER A 167 1.17 -44.28 13.42
C SER A 167 1.62 -45.48 14.26
N GLU A 168 1.42 -45.33 15.56
CA GLU A 168 1.16 -46.35 16.59
C GLU A 168 1.88 -47.70 16.48
N ASP A 169 3.04 -47.78 17.12
CA ASP A 169 3.44 -48.98 17.88
C ASP A 169 4.19 -48.53 19.14
N GLY A 170 3.64 -48.86 20.31
CA GLY A 170 4.44 -49.00 21.53
C GLY A 170 4.04 -48.14 22.74
N TYR A 171 2.87 -48.43 23.34
CA TYR A 171 2.73 -48.58 24.79
C TYR A 171 1.54 -49.51 25.05
N ALA A 172 1.84 -50.80 25.10
CA ALA A 172 1.00 -51.80 25.78
C ALA A 172 1.58 -52.06 27.17
#